data_AF-A0A4R1V7X1-F1
#
_entry.id   AF-A0A4R1V7X1-F1
#
_cell.length_a   1.000
_cell.length_b   1.000
_cell.length_c   1.000
_cell.angle_alpha   90.00
_cell.angle_beta   90.00
_cell.angle_gamma   90.00
#
_symmetry.space_group_name_H-M   'P 1'
#
loop_
_entity.id
_entity.type
_entity.pdbx_description
1 polymer ?
#
loop_
_entity_poly.entity_id
_entity_poly.type
_entity_poly.pdbx_seq_one_letter_code
_entity_poly.pdbx_strand_id
1 'polypeptide(L)' 'MAKWHVDETYIKVKGEWRYLYRAIDKSGATVDFRFPVLANA' A
#
# COMPACT_ATOMS: atom_id res chain seq x y z
N MET A 1 -21.39 -3.53 -10.01
CA MET A 1 -19.98 -3.17 -10.30
C MET A 1 -19.27 -2.88 -8.98
N ALA A 2 -18.28 -3.69 -8.62
CA ALA A 2 -17.43 -3.44 -7.45
C ALA A 2 -16.56 -2.20 -7.73
N LYS A 3 -16.56 -1.23 -6.83
CA LYS A 3 -15.72 -0.03 -6.91
C LYS A 3 -14.74 -0.12 -5.75
N TRP A 4 -13.46 -0.04 -6.07
CA TRP A 4 -12.38 -0.02 -5.11
C TRP A 4 -11.74 1.37 -5.14
N HIS A 5 -11.38 1.87 -3.97
CA HIS A 5 -10.54 3.05 -3.79
C HIS A 5 -9.14 2.58 -3.44
N VAL A 6 -8.14 3.07 -4.16
CA VAL A 6 -6.75 2.66 -3.99
C VAL A 6 -5.88 3.89 -3.84
N ASP A 7 -5.04 3.88 -2.81
CA ASP A 7 -4.06 4.93 -2.54
C ASP A 7 -2.66 4.33 -2.43
N GLU A 8 -1.68 5.04 -2.99
CA GLU A 8 -0.24 4.77 -2.81
C GLU A 8 0.32 5.78 -1.79
N THR A 9 1.06 5.29 -0.80
CA THR A 9 1.76 6.14 0.15
C THR A 9 3.13 5.56 0.52
N TYR A 10 3.95 6.38 1.18
CA TYR A 10 5.32 6.06 1.56
C TYR A 10 5.42 6.09 3.08
N ILE A 11 5.83 4.97 3.67
CA ILE A 11 6.01 4.85 5.11
C ILE A 11 7.45 4.53 5.45
N LYS A 12 7.95 5.07 6.56
CA LYS A 12 9.29 4.78 7.06
C LYS A 12 9.23 3.65 8.08
N VAL A 13 9.86 2.51 7.79
CA VAL A 13 9.89 1.32 8.65
C VAL A 13 11.33 0.95 8.92
N LYS A 14 11.75 1.00 10.20
CA LYS A 14 13.14 0.71 10.62
C LYS A 14 14.20 1.53 9.86
N GLY A 15 13.91 2.80 9.59
CA GLY A 15 14.85 3.71 8.91
C GLY A 15 14.75 3.71 7.38
N GLU A 16 14.08 2.73 6.78
CA GLU A 16 13.94 2.61 5.33
C GLU A 16 12.56 3.08 4.85
N TRP A 17 12.52 3.79 3.73
CA TRP A 17 11.28 4.13 3.04
C TRP A 17 10.72 2.91 2.31
N ARG A 18 9.42 2.67 2.48
CA ARG A 18 8.71 1.55 1.85
C ARG A 18 7.39 2.03 1.27
N TYR A 19 7.06 1.45 0.12
CA TYR A 19 5.78 1.65 -0.54
C TYR A 19 4.70 0.88 0.20
N LEU A 20 3.60 1.56 0.48
CA LEU A 20 2.37 1.00 1.01
C LEU A 20 1.24 1.31 0.04
N TYR A 21 0.56 0.26 -0.41
CA TYR A 21 -0.67 0.36 -1.16
C TYR A 21 -1.82 -0.10 -0.29
N ARG A 22 -2.89 0.70 -0.24
CA ARG A 22 -4.13 0.34 0.46
C ARG A 22 -5.28 0.36 -0.53
N ALA A 23 -6.02 -0.73 -0.58
CA ALA A 23 -7.29 -0.83 -1.28
C ALA A 23 -8.44 -0.87 -0.27
N ILE A 24 -9.51 -0.13 -0.54
CA ILE A 24 -10.73 -0.07 0.28
C ILE A 24 -11.94 -0.32 -0.61
N ASP A 25 -12.81 -1.25 -0.22
CA ASP A 25 -14.07 -1.48 -0.91
C ASP A 25 -15.21 -0.59 -0.38
N LYS A 26 -16.39 -0.68 -1.00
CA LYS A 26 -17.56 0.12 -0.60
C LYS A 26 -18.08 -0.15 0.82
N SER A 27 -17.79 -1.33 1.36
CA SER A 27 -18.15 -1.72 2.72
C SER A 27 -17.11 -1.28 3.76
N GLY A 28 -15.99 -0.71 3.31
CA GLY A 28 -14.87 -0.32 4.15
C GLY A 28 -13.90 -1.46 4.43
N ALA A 29 -14.02 -2.61 3.77
CA ALA A 29 -13.04 -3.67 3.90
C ALA A 29 -11.73 -3.25 3.24
N THR A 30 -10.61 -3.49 3.92
CA THR A 30 -9.29 -3.03 3.47
C THR A 30 -8.38 -4.19 3.11
N VAL A 31 -7.54 -3.99 2.10
CA VAL A 31 -6.41 -4.85 1.76
C VAL A 31 -5.16 -3.99 1.66
N ASP A 32 -4.11 -4.34 2.39
CA ASP A 32 -2.85 -3.62 2.44
C ASP A 32 -1.71 -4.46 1.83
N PHE A 33 -0.95 -3.88 0.90
CA PHE A 33 0.25 -4.48 0.32
C PHE A 33 1.47 -3.63 0.61
N ARG A 34 2.56 -4.26 1.05
CA ARG A 34 3.83 -3.59 1.26
C ARG A 34 4.92 -4.21 0.41
N PHE A 35 5.59 -3.41 -0.40
CA PHE A 35 6.73 -3.87 -1.16
C PHE A 35 8.01 -3.81 -0.32
N PRO A 36 8.96 -4.75 -0.52
CA PRO A 36 10.31 -4.58 -0.01
C PRO A 36 10.94 -3.34 -0.66
N VAL A 37 12.00 -2.82 -0.03
CA VAL A 37 12.83 -1.79 -0.67
C VAL A 37 13.29 -2.36 -2.00
N LEU A 38 13.09 -1.61 -3.10
CA LEU A 38 13.73 -1.94 -4.37
C LEU A 38 15.23 -1.84 -4.13
N ALA A 39 15.90 -2.98 -3.92
CA ALA A 39 17.34 -3.03 -4.02
C ALA A 39 17.65 -2.76 -5.49
N ASN A 40 18.21 -1.59 -5.76
CA ASN A 40 18.67 -1.25 -7.11
C ASN A 40 19.63 -2.36 -7.56
N ALA A 41 19.26 -3.06 -8.63
CA ALA A 41 20.16 -3.96 -9.35
C ALA A 41 21.23 -3.15 -10.08
#